data_AF-A0A5C1EA91-F1
#
_entry.id   AF-A0A5C1EA91-F1
#
_cell.length_a   1.000
_cell.length_b   1.000
_cell.length_c   1.000
_cell.angle_alpha   90.00
_cell.angle_beta   90.00
_cell.angle_gamma   90.00
#
_symmetry.space_group_name_H-M   'P 1'
#
loop_
_entity.id
_entity.type
_entity.pdbx_description
1 polymer ?
#
loop_
_entity_poly.entity_id
_entity_poly.type
_entity_poly.pdbx_seq_one_letter_code
_entity_poly.pdbx_strand_id
1 'polypeptide(L)'
;MEFLSAFVDIVLHLDKHLAMLVQQYGPWIYAILFFIVFAETGLVVFPFLPGDSLLFVAGALAAVGGMDAPTLMVSLTLAAILGNSANYAIGRWLGPKVFARGGRFLNAENLAKTHAFYERHGGKAVVLSRFLPLFRTFVPFVAGVSSMNAARFTLFNVTGALGWVVSLTLAGYWFGNLPLVKNNLSLVIVAIIVLSFVPAGLEYLRHRRAGSA
;
A
#
# COMPACT_ATOMS: atom_id res chain seq x y z
N MET A 1 17.82 -18.58 -0.72
CA MET A 1 16.69 -19.53 -0.83
C MET A 1 15.82 -19.48 0.42
N GLU A 2 16.37 -19.52 1.64
CA GLU A 2 15.58 -19.47 2.91
C GLU A 2 14.78 -18.18 3.13
N PHE A 3 15.32 -16.99 2.84
CA PHE A 3 14.57 -15.73 2.97
C PHE A 3 13.40 -15.63 2.00
N LEU A 4 13.55 -16.21 0.81
CA LEU A 4 12.55 -16.17 -0.25
C LEU A 4 11.43 -17.17 0.07
N SER A 5 11.77 -18.35 0.58
CA SER A 5 10.77 -19.30 1.09
C SER A 5 10.07 -18.75 2.33
N ALA A 6 10.78 -18.15 3.30
CA ALA A 6 10.17 -17.57 4.50
C ALA A 6 9.24 -16.39 4.17
N PHE A 7 9.62 -15.53 3.22
CA PHE A 7 8.77 -14.44 2.73
C PHE A 7 7.52 -14.99 2.03
N VAL A 8 7.70 -15.97 1.14
CA VAL A 8 6.59 -16.64 0.45
C VAL A 8 5.68 -17.35 1.46
N ASP A 9 6.23 -17.95 2.51
CA ASP A 9 5.46 -18.66 3.54
C ASP A 9 4.64 -17.69 4.40
N ILE A 10 5.22 -16.56 4.81
CA ILE A 10 4.52 -15.49 5.53
C ILE A 10 3.41 -14.88 4.67
N VAL A 11 3.66 -14.65 3.38
CA VAL A 11 2.68 -14.07 2.45
C VAL A 11 1.56 -15.05 2.12
N LEU A 12 1.87 -16.34 1.91
CA LEU A 12 0.88 -17.37 1.57
C LEU A 12 0.06 -17.84 2.77
N HIS A 13 0.62 -17.81 3.98
CA HIS A 13 -0.07 -18.21 5.21
C HIS A 13 -0.46 -17.01 6.09
N LEU A 14 -0.54 -15.82 5.50
CA LEU A 14 -0.90 -14.58 6.19
C LEU A 14 -2.27 -14.72 6.89
N ASP A 15 -3.20 -15.48 6.31
CA ASP A 15 -4.50 -15.82 6.87
C ASP A 15 -4.41 -16.63 8.18
N LYS A 16 -3.59 -17.68 8.21
CA LYS A 16 -3.39 -18.52 9.39
C LYS A 16 -2.66 -17.77 10.50
N HIS A 17 -1.63 -17.01 10.14
CA HIS A 17 -0.91 -16.18 11.11
C HIS A 17 -1.81 -15.08 11.68
N LEU A 18 -2.57 -14.39 10.84
CA LEU A 18 -3.53 -13.36 11.31
C LEU A 18 -4.63 -13.95 12.19
N ALA A 19 -5.21 -15.09 11.82
CA ALA A 19 -6.24 -15.75 12.63
C ALA A 19 -5.68 -16.21 14.00
N MET A 20 -4.46 -16.77 14.00
CA MET A 20 -3.76 -17.15 15.24
C MET A 20 -3.43 -15.93 16.10
N LEU A 21 -2.98 -14.84 15.48
CA LEU A 21 -2.69 -13.58 16.16
C LEU A 21 -3.97 -12.94 16.74
N VAL A 22 -5.11 -12.99 16.04
CA VAL A 22 -6.40 -12.50 16.57
C VAL A 22 -6.80 -13.29 17.83
N GLN A 23 -6.70 -14.62 17.80
CA GLN A 23 -7.05 -15.45 18.95
C GLN A 23 -6.09 -15.27 20.13
N GLN A 24 -4.80 -15.02 19.86
CA GLN A 24 -3.76 -14.96 20.89
C GLN A 24 -3.56 -13.56 21.49
N TYR A 25 -3.77 -12.50 20.69
CA TYR A 25 -3.45 -11.12 21.08
C TYR A 25 -4.69 -10.25 21.36
N GLY A 26 -5.90 -10.71 21.02
CA GLY A 26 -7.14 -9.99 21.32
C GLY A 26 -7.09 -8.53 20.83
N PRO A 27 -7.31 -7.50 21.70
CA PRO A 27 -7.25 -6.09 21.30
C PRO A 27 -5.89 -5.61 20.76
N TRP A 28 -4.78 -6.30 21.02
CA TRP A 28 -3.47 -5.88 20.52
C TRP A 28 -3.32 -6.07 19.00
N ILE A 29 -4.20 -6.87 18.38
CA ILE A 29 -4.15 -7.08 16.94
C ILE A 29 -4.35 -5.77 16.15
N TYR A 30 -5.18 -4.83 16.63
CA TYR A 30 -5.34 -3.53 15.97
C TYR A 30 -4.02 -2.76 15.89
N ALA A 31 -3.22 -2.81 16.96
CA ALA A 31 -1.91 -2.17 16.99
C ALA A 31 -0.91 -2.87 16.05
N ILE A 32 -0.92 -4.20 16.01
CA ILE A 32 -0.05 -4.97 15.09
C ILE A 32 -0.39 -4.63 13.64
N LEU A 33 -1.66 -4.69 13.26
CA LEU A 33 -2.12 -4.36 11.90
C LEU A 33 -1.81 -2.89 11.55
N PHE A 34 -1.99 -1.98 12.51
CA PHE A 34 -1.61 -0.58 12.37
C PHE A 34 -0.13 -0.45 12.02
N PHE A 35 0.78 -1.09 12.76
CA PHE A 35 2.21 -0.99 12.51
C PHE A 35 2.62 -1.63 11.19
N ILE A 36 1.97 -2.73 10.77
CA ILE A 36 2.25 -3.36 9.48
C ILE A 36 1.87 -2.41 8.33
N VAL A 37 0.63 -1.88 8.33
CA VAL A 37 0.16 -0.95 7.28
C VAL A 37 0.96 0.35 7.30
N PHE A 38 1.31 0.85 8.49
CA PHE A 38 2.17 2.01 8.64
C PHE A 38 3.57 1.77 8.04
N ALA A 39 4.19 0.62 8.35
CA ALA A 39 5.53 0.29 7.85
C ALA A 39 5.52 0.12 6.32
N GLU A 40 4.52 -0.57 5.78
CA GLU A 40 4.38 -0.79 4.34
C GLU A 40 4.14 0.51 3.55
N THR A 41 3.34 1.44 4.08
CA THR A 41 3.06 2.72 3.42
C THR A 41 4.13 3.79 3.69
N GLY A 42 4.74 3.74 4.87
CA GLY A 42 5.72 4.72 5.34
C GLY A 42 7.15 4.43 4.92
N LEU A 43 7.54 3.16 4.79
CA LEU A 43 8.91 2.77 4.46
C LEU A 43 9.00 2.39 2.99
N VAL A 44 9.73 3.20 2.22
CA VAL A 44 10.01 2.98 0.78
C VAL A 44 10.68 1.61 0.52
N VAL A 45 11.31 1.02 1.54
CA VAL A 45 12.07 -0.24 1.46
C VAL A 45 11.16 -1.48 1.44
N PHE A 46 9.91 -1.39 1.93
CA PHE A 46 9.00 -2.53 2.07
C PHE A 46 7.73 -2.46 1.20
N PRO A 47 7.80 -2.15 -0.11
CA PRO A 47 6.62 -2.11 -0.98
C PRO A 47 6.01 -3.49 -1.24
N PHE A 48 6.70 -4.57 -0.83
CA PHE A 48 6.31 -5.96 -1.09
C PHE A 48 5.44 -6.57 0.01
N LEU A 49 5.19 -5.87 1.11
CA LEU A 49 4.23 -6.33 2.12
C LEU A 49 2.83 -6.42 1.49
N PRO A 50 2.02 -7.45 1.78
CA PRO A 50 0.70 -7.65 1.16
C PRO A 50 -0.41 -6.92 1.95
N GLY A 51 -0.36 -5.60 2.00
CA GLY A 51 -1.34 -4.78 2.72
C GLY A 51 -2.77 -4.89 2.22
N ASP A 52 -2.95 -5.07 0.91
CA ASP A 52 -4.27 -5.23 0.29
C ASP A 52 -4.96 -6.51 0.80
N SER A 53 -4.19 -7.60 0.85
CA SER A 53 -4.64 -8.89 1.38
C SER A 53 -4.90 -8.80 2.89
N LEU A 54 -4.04 -8.10 3.63
CA LEU A 54 -4.19 -7.90 5.08
C LEU A 54 -5.49 -7.14 5.40
N LEU A 55 -5.80 -6.06 4.68
CA LEU A 55 -7.06 -5.32 4.82
C LEU A 55 -8.28 -6.21 4.56
N PHE A 56 -8.22 -7.01 3.50
CA PHE A 56 -9.29 -7.92 3.14
C PHE A 56 -9.49 -8.99 4.23
N VAL A 57 -8.41 -9.64 4.68
CA VAL A 57 -8.47 -10.68 5.72
C VAL A 57 -8.95 -10.10 7.05
N ALA A 58 -8.45 -8.92 7.45
CA ALA A 58 -8.89 -8.26 8.67
C ALA A 58 -10.39 -7.90 8.61
N GLY A 59 -10.89 -7.46 7.46
CA GLY A 59 -12.32 -7.26 7.22
C GLY A 59 -13.13 -8.55 7.34
N ALA A 60 -12.66 -9.64 6.75
CA ALA A 60 -13.31 -10.95 6.84
C ALA A 60 -13.35 -11.49 8.28
N LEU A 61 -12.29 -11.29 9.06
CA LEU A 61 -12.22 -11.64 10.47
C LEU A 61 -13.16 -10.79 11.33
N ALA A 62 -13.30 -9.50 11.02
CA ALA A 62 -14.28 -8.64 11.67
C ALA A 62 -15.73 -9.11 11.41
N ALA A 63 -16.04 -9.64 10.23
CA ALA A 63 -17.39 -10.13 9.89
C ALA A 63 -17.81 -11.38 10.65
N VAL A 64 -16.86 -12.23 11.04
CA VAL A 64 -17.14 -13.43 11.86
C VAL A 64 -17.14 -13.14 13.36
N GLY A 65 -17.07 -11.86 13.76
CA GLY A 65 -17.12 -11.43 15.15
C GLY A 65 -15.78 -11.42 15.87
N GLY A 66 -14.66 -11.59 15.16
CA GLY A 66 -13.32 -11.55 15.76
C GLY A 66 -12.85 -10.15 16.12
N MET A 67 -13.42 -9.11 15.50
CA MET A 67 -12.99 -7.71 15.64
C MET A 67 -14.14 -6.73 15.37
N ASP A 68 -14.07 -5.54 15.95
CA ASP A 68 -14.96 -4.41 15.68
C ASP A 68 -14.55 -3.71 14.38
N ALA A 69 -15.41 -3.80 13.36
CA ALA A 69 -15.11 -3.30 12.02
C ALA A 69 -14.89 -1.77 11.96
N PRO A 70 -15.69 -0.92 12.64
CA PRO A 70 -15.43 0.51 12.72
C PRO A 70 -14.06 0.84 13.33
N THR A 71 -13.70 0.24 14.46
CA THR A 71 -12.39 0.45 15.12
C THR A 71 -11.24 0.00 14.22
N LEU A 72 -11.40 -1.14 13.53
CA LEU A 72 -10.44 -1.61 12.53
C LEU A 72 -10.26 -0.60 11.39
N MET A 73 -11.35 -0.13 10.79
CA MET A 73 -11.29 0.82 9.68
C MET A 73 -10.65 2.15 10.08
N VAL A 74 -10.98 2.69 11.26
CA VAL A 74 -10.38 3.92 11.78
C VAL A 74 -8.89 3.74 12.04
N SER A 75 -8.49 2.67 12.73
CA SER A 75 -7.08 2.41 13.04
C SER A 75 -6.24 2.23 11.78
N LEU A 76 -6.69 1.43 10.82
CA LEU A 76 -5.97 1.20 9.56
C LEU A 76 -5.93 2.44 8.66
N THR A 77 -6.99 3.24 8.65
CA THR A 77 -6.99 4.52 7.94
C THR A 77 -5.95 5.47 8.53
N LEU A 78 -5.87 5.57 9.87
CA LEU A 78 -4.86 6.39 10.54
C LEU A 78 -3.45 5.88 10.24
N ALA A 79 -3.21 4.56 10.29
CA ALA A 79 -1.94 3.96 9.93
C ALA A 79 -1.50 4.37 8.51
N ALA A 80 -2.41 4.25 7.55
CA ALA A 80 -2.13 4.53 6.14
C ALA A 80 -1.91 6.04 5.88
N ILE A 81 -2.62 6.92 6.59
CA ILE A 81 -2.41 8.38 6.49
C ILE A 81 -1.05 8.75 7.08
N LEU A 82 -0.73 8.26 8.27
CA LEU A 82 0.51 8.56 8.98
C LEU A 82 1.72 8.00 8.24
N GLY A 83 1.65 6.77 7.74
CA GLY A 83 2.71 6.15 6.95
C GLY A 83 2.99 6.98 5.69
N ASN A 84 1.98 7.27 4.87
CA ASN A 84 2.17 8.10 3.67
C ASN A 84 2.67 9.51 3.99
N SER A 85 2.27 10.09 5.13
CA SER A 85 2.76 11.40 5.57
C SER A 85 4.23 11.34 5.96
N ALA A 86 4.66 10.27 6.65
CA ALA A 86 6.06 10.02 6.95
C ALA A 86 6.88 9.82 5.66
N ASN A 87 6.37 9.05 4.70
CA ASN A 87 7.02 8.83 3.42
C ASN A 87 7.18 10.14 2.62
N TYR A 88 6.12 10.96 2.55
CA TYR A 88 6.18 12.29 1.95
C TYR A 88 7.20 13.20 2.65
N ALA A 89 7.25 13.20 3.99
CA ALA A 89 8.20 13.98 4.76
C ALA A 89 9.65 13.53 4.51
N ILE A 90 9.89 12.22 4.44
CA ILE A 90 11.17 11.62 4.08
C ILE A 90 11.57 12.08 2.67
N GLY A 91 10.67 11.99 1.69
CA GLY A 91 10.91 12.46 0.32
C GLY A 91 11.23 13.96 0.26
N ARG A 92 10.51 14.78 1.03
CA ARG A 92 10.73 16.22 1.10
C ARG A 92 12.05 16.61 1.75
N TRP A 93 12.49 15.84 2.74
CA TRP A 93 13.77 16.07 3.41
C TRP A 93 14.97 15.57 2.59
N LEU A 94 14.83 14.41 1.92
CA LEU A 94 15.87 13.87 1.05
C LEU A 94 15.98 14.60 -0.29
N GLY A 95 14.88 15.14 -0.82
CA GLY A 95 14.83 15.79 -2.12
C GLY A 95 15.99 16.75 -2.34
N PRO A 96 16.11 17.84 -1.56
CA PRO A 96 17.19 18.82 -1.72
C PRO A 96 18.61 18.22 -1.65
N LYS A 97 18.82 17.17 -0.82
CA LYS A 97 20.13 16.52 -0.64
C LYS A 97 20.54 15.62 -1.81
N VAL A 98 19.57 14.95 -2.44
CA VAL A 98 19.80 14.10 -3.62
C VAL A 98 20.08 14.97 -4.85
N PHE A 99 19.43 16.14 -4.97
CA PHE A 99 19.71 17.09 -6.06
C PHE A 99 21.00 17.87 -5.88
N ALA A 100 21.40 18.21 -4.65
CA ALA A 100 22.67 18.85 -4.35
C ALA A 100 23.91 18.02 -4.76
N ARG A 101 23.74 16.70 -4.97
CA ARG A 101 24.82 15.78 -5.39
C ARG A 101 25.00 15.63 -6.90
N GLY A 102 24.22 16.32 -7.73
CA GLY A 102 24.53 16.49 -9.16
C GLY A 102 24.66 15.21 -9.99
N GLY A 103 23.72 14.26 -9.86
CA GLY A 103 23.71 13.04 -10.68
C GLY A 103 23.06 13.23 -12.05
N ARG A 104 23.65 12.66 -13.12
CA ARG A 104 23.19 12.67 -14.54
C ARG A 104 21.72 12.25 -14.78
N PHE A 105 21.05 11.63 -13.80
CA PHE A 105 19.65 11.21 -13.89
C PHE A 105 18.63 12.25 -13.36
N LEU A 106 19.10 13.34 -12.74
CA LEU A 106 18.27 14.33 -12.05
C LEU A 106 18.59 15.75 -12.55
N ASN A 107 18.40 15.97 -13.86
CA ASN A 107 18.46 17.32 -14.43
C ASN A 107 17.33 18.18 -13.84
N ALA A 108 17.64 19.44 -13.50
CA ALA A 108 16.67 20.43 -13.00
C ALA A 108 15.43 20.58 -13.92
N GLU A 109 15.60 20.30 -15.21
CA GLU A 109 14.53 20.30 -16.20
C GLU A 109 13.52 19.15 -16.02
N ASN A 110 13.99 17.95 -15.65
CA ASN A 110 13.11 16.83 -15.28
C ASN A 110 12.38 17.14 -13.98
N LEU A 111 13.04 17.82 -13.03
CA LEU A 111 12.41 18.28 -11.80
C LEU A 111 11.26 19.26 -12.08
N ALA A 112 11.47 20.24 -12.96
CA ALA A 112 10.43 21.20 -13.35
C ALA A 112 9.25 20.50 -14.04
N LYS A 113 9.52 19.51 -14.91
CA LYS A 113 8.48 18.68 -15.55
C LYS A 113 7.71 17.84 -14.54
N THR A 114 8.39 17.16 -13.61
CA THR A 114 7.75 16.39 -12.53
C THR A 114 6.97 17.31 -11.58
N HIS A 115 7.52 18.46 -11.21
CA HIS A 115 6.83 19.45 -10.37
C HIS A 115 5.56 19.96 -11.05
N ALA A 116 5.62 20.36 -12.32
CA ALA A 116 4.46 20.79 -13.10
C ALA A 116 3.41 19.67 -13.27
N PHE A 117 3.85 18.42 -13.43
CA PHE A 117 2.97 17.26 -13.47
C PHE A 117 2.25 17.06 -12.13
N TYR A 118 2.97 17.13 -11.00
CA TYR A 118 2.39 16.96 -9.66
C TYR A 118 1.53 18.17 -9.24
N GLU A 119 1.85 19.38 -9.68
CA GLU A 119 1.02 20.58 -9.55
C GLU A 119 -0.35 20.41 -10.24
N ARG A 120 -0.39 19.83 -11.44
CA ARG A 120 -1.65 19.67 -12.18
C ARG A 120 -2.40 18.36 -11.87
N HIS A 121 -1.67 17.25 -11.70
CA HIS A 121 -2.24 15.90 -11.63
C HIS A 121 -1.83 15.11 -10.37
N GLY A 122 -0.93 15.65 -9.54
CA GLY A 122 -0.35 14.92 -8.40
C GLY A 122 -1.38 14.43 -7.39
N GLY A 123 -2.47 15.17 -7.20
CA GLY A 123 -3.56 14.73 -6.33
C GLY A 123 -4.25 13.45 -6.79
N LYS A 124 -4.61 13.38 -8.07
CA LYS A 124 -5.20 12.16 -8.67
C LYS A 124 -4.19 11.01 -8.65
N ALA A 125 -2.92 11.31 -8.93
CA ALA A 125 -1.85 10.32 -8.88
C ALA A 125 -1.69 9.70 -7.48
N VAL A 126 -1.76 10.50 -6.41
CA VAL A 126 -1.70 10.00 -5.02
C VAL A 126 -2.84 9.04 -4.72
N VAL A 127 -4.07 9.36 -5.11
CA VAL A 127 -5.22 8.47 -4.89
C VAL A 127 -5.12 7.19 -5.72
N LEU A 128 -4.82 7.31 -7.02
CA LEU A 128 -4.74 6.17 -7.94
C LEU A 128 -3.57 5.23 -7.63
N SER A 129 -2.44 5.79 -7.18
CA SER A 129 -1.25 5.01 -6.80
C SER A 129 -1.54 3.97 -5.73
N ARG A 130 -2.56 4.19 -4.90
CA ARG A 130 -2.92 3.31 -3.80
C ARG A 130 -3.48 1.96 -4.25
N PHE A 131 -4.01 1.89 -5.46
CA PHE A 131 -4.50 0.64 -6.06
C PHE A 131 -3.42 -0.08 -6.87
N LEU A 132 -2.21 0.49 -6.95
CA LEU A 132 -1.09 -0.09 -7.68
C LEU A 132 0.07 -0.36 -6.71
N PRO A 133 0.36 -1.63 -6.36
CA PRO A 133 1.28 -1.99 -5.28
C PRO A 133 2.68 -1.38 -5.37
N LEU A 134 3.20 -1.19 -6.58
CA LEU A 134 4.50 -0.56 -6.77
C LEU A 134 4.42 0.96 -6.60
N PHE A 135 3.41 1.60 -7.18
CA PHE A 135 3.33 3.05 -7.22
C PHE A 135 2.94 3.68 -5.87
N ARG A 136 2.24 2.95 -5.00
CA ARG A 136 1.75 3.44 -3.70
C ARG A 136 2.84 3.97 -2.76
N THR A 137 4.08 3.45 -2.81
CA THR A 137 5.19 3.93 -1.96
C THR A 137 6.04 4.96 -2.69
N PHE A 138 6.18 4.86 -4.02
CA PHE A 138 6.95 5.80 -4.82
C PHE A 138 6.24 7.14 -5.00
N VAL A 139 4.92 7.16 -5.21
CA VAL A 139 4.20 8.41 -5.49
C VAL A 139 4.19 9.39 -4.31
N PRO A 140 3.95 8.97 -3.05
CA PRO A 140 4.08 9.85 -1.89
C PRO A 140 5.51 10.36 -1.70
N PHE A 141 6.50 9.49 -1.91
CA PHE A 141 7.92 9.87 -1.84
C PHE A 141 8.27 10.93 -2.87
N VAL A 142 7.92 10.69 -4.14
CA VAL A 142 8.18 11.62 -5.25
C VAL A 142 7.42 12.93 -5.08
N ALA A 143 6.17 12.89 -4.57
CA ALA A 143 5.42 14.11 -4.22
C ALA A 143 6.14 14.95 -3.15
N GLY A 144 6.81 14.30 -2.19
CA GLY A 144 7.68 14.94 -1.21
C GLY A 144 8.92 15.56 -1.86
N VAL A 145 9.64 14.78 -2.65
CA VAL A 145 10.85 15.19 -3.39
C VAL A 145 10.57 16.38 -4.30
N SER A 146 9.42 16.39 -4.97
CA SER A 146 8.98 17.48 -5.84
C SER A 146 8.42 18.68 -5.08
N SER A 147 8.46 18.71 -3.74
CA SER A 147 7.94 19.80 -2.91
C SER A 147 6.47 20.15 -3.20
N MET A 148 5.62 19.15 -3.48
CA MET A 148 4.18 19.35 -3.62
C MET A 148 3.62 20.00 -2.35
N ASN A 149 2.61 20.88 -2.45
CA ASN A 149 1.99 21.50 -1.28
C ASN A 149 1.46 20.43 -0.29
N ALA A 150 1.90 20.51 0.97
CA ALA A 150 1.58 19.51 1.99
C ALA A 150 0.08 19.42 2.31
N ALA A 151 -0.64 20.55 2.32
CA ALA A 151 -2.08 20.54 2.58
C ALA A 151 -2.83 19.81 1.46
N ARG A 152 -2.43 20.07 0.21
CA ARG A 152 -2.99 19.38 -0.96
C ARG A 152 -2.67 17.88 -0.93
N PHE A 153 -1.42 17.52 -0.62
CA PHE A 153 -1.02 16.12 -0.44
C PHE A 153 -1.86 15.44 0.65
N THR A 154 -2.00 16.04 1.82
CA THR A 154 -2.79 15.47 2.93
C THR A 154 -4.24 15.24 2.55
N LEU A 155 -4.88 16.18 1.83
CA LEU A 155 -6.27 16.00 1.37
C LEU A 155 -6.42 14.78 0.45
N PHE A 156 -5.53 14.63 -0.53
CA PHE A 156 -5.55 13.47 -1.45
C PHE A 156 -5.09 12.18 -0.75
N ASN A 157 -4.19 12.28 0.22
CA ASN A 157 -3.77 11.14 1.03
C ASN A 157 -4.91 10.63 1.89
N VAL A 158 -5.66 11.50 2.57
CA VAL A 158 -6.80 11.12 3.42
C VAL A 158 -7.91 10.50 2.58
N THR A 159 -8.30 11.13 1.47
CA THR A 159 -9.34 10.61 0.57
C THR A 159 -8.93 9.27 -0.04
N GLY A 160 -7.68 9.12 -0.49
CA GLY A 160 -7.15 7.85 -0.96
C GLY A 160 -7.10 6.78 0.14
N ALA A 161 -6.71 7.15 1.37
CA ALA A 161 -6.63 6.23 2.51
C ALA A 161 -8.00 5.67 2.86
N LEU A 162 -8.98 6.55 2.98
CA LEU A 162 -10.36 6.17 3.23
C LEU A 162 -10.89 5.27 2.11
N GLY A 163 -10.72 5.66 0.85
CA GLY A 163 -11.18 4.86 -0.28
C GLY A 163 -10.56 3.46 -0.29
N TRP A 164 -9.24 3.36 -0.08
CA TRP A 164 -8.52 2.09 -0.07
C TRP A 164 -8.88 1.20 1.13
N VAL A 165 -8.81 1.74 2.35
CA VAL A 165 -9.11 0.97 3.58
C VAL A 165 -10.57 0.56 3.61
N VAL A 166 -11.51 1.49 3.37
CA VAL A 166 -12.94 1.20 3.44
C VAL A 166 -13.35 0.21 2.36
N SER A 167 -12.89 0.37 1.11
CA SER A 167 -13.27 -0.56 0.03
C SER A 167 -12.78 -1.98 0.29
N LEU A 168 -11.50 -2.17 0.63
CA LEU A 168 -10.93 -3.50 0.86
C LEU A 168 -11.43 -4.14 2.16
N THR A 169 -11.57 -3.36 3.23
CA THR A 169 -12.08 -3.87 4.51
C THR A 169 -13.56 -4.25 4.39
N LEU A 170 -14.38 -3.43 3.72
CA LEU A 170 -15.80 -3.79 3.47
C LEU A 170 -15.93 -4.96 2.51
N ALA A 171 -15.09 -5.04 1.48
CA ALA A 171 -15.04 -6.21 0.62
C ALA A 171 -14.73 -7.46 1.45
N GLY A 172 -13.70 -7.42 2.30
CA GLY A 172 -13.42 -8.48 3.27
C GLY A 172 -14.61 -8.81 4.16
N TYR A 173 -15.26 -7.77 4.70
CA TYR A 173 -16.38 -7.93 5.64
C TYR A 173 -17.61 -8.58 5.01
N TRP A 174 -18.00 -8.18 3.79
CA TRP A 174 -19.15 -8.78 3.10
C TRP A 174 -18.82 -10.11 2.43
N PHE A 175 -17.70 -10.19 1.71
CA PHE A 175 -17.33 -11.40 0.97
C PHE A 175 -16.75 -12.49 1.89
N GLY A 176 -16.17 -12.12 3.03
CA GLY A 176 -15.57 -13.05 3.99
C GLY A 176 -16.56 -14.04 4.62
N ASN A 177 -17.86 -13.74 4.62
CA ASN A 177 -18.88 -14.67 5.12
C ASN A 177 -19.42 -15.63 4.04
N LEU A 178 -19.03 -15.46 2.77
CA LEU A 178 -19.44 -16.39 1.71
C LEU A 178 -18.73 -17.75 1.89
N PRO A 179 -19.45 -18.89 1.78
CA PRO A 179 -18.86 -20.22 1.91
C PRO A 179 -17.71 -20.48 0.93
N LEU A 180 -17.81 -19.90 -0.28
CA LEU A 180 -16.76 -19.96 -1.30
C LEU A 180 -15.47 -19.28 -0.86
N VAL A 181 -15.56 -18.15 -0.15
CA VAL A 181 -14.40 -17.39 0.33
C VAL A 181 -13.86 -18.03 1.61
N LYS A 182 -14.72 -18.46 2.54
CA LYS A 182 -14.30 -19.21 3.75
C LYS A 182 -13.51 -20.48 3.41
N ASN A 183 -13.98 -21.26 2.44
CA ASN A 183 -13.34 -22.52 2.07
C ASN A 183 -12.11 -22.34 1.16
N ASN A 184 -11.91 -21.15 0.56
CA ASN A 184 -10.84 -20.87 -0.38
C ASN A 184 -10.12 -19.55 -0.07
N LEU A 185 -10.01 -19.18 1.21
CA LEU A 185 -9.49 -17.88 1.64
C LEU A 185 -8.06 -17.65 1.13
N SER A 186 -7.21 -18.67 1.22
CA SER A 186 -5.85 -18.63 0.67
C SER A 186 -5.85 -18.47 -0.85
N LEU A 187 -6.82 -19.04 -1.57
CA LEU A 187 -6.99 -18.94 -3.02
C LEU A 187 -7.44 -17.52 -3.43
N VAL A 188 -8.31 -16.89 -2.64
CA VAL A 188 -8.73 -15.48 -2.82
C VAL A 188 -7.57 -14.53 -2.57
N ILE A 189 -6.77 -14.77 -1.52
CA ILE A 189 -5.56 -13.99 -1.24
C ILE A 189 -4.56 -14.11 -2.40
N VAL A 190 -4.28 -15.33 -2.85
CA VAL A 190 -3.43 -15.57 -4.02
C VAL A 190 -4.01 -14.88 -5.27
N ALA A 191 -5.32 -14.93 -5.47
CA ALA A 191 -5.97 -14.25 -6.59
C ALA A 191 -5.80 -12.73 -6.51
N ILE A 192 -5.99 -12.10 -5.34
CA ILE A 192 -5.78 -10.67 -5.12
C ILE A 192 -4.31 -10.31 -5.37
N ILE A 193 -3.37 -11.09 -4.83
CA ILE A 193 -1.93 -10.90 -5.05
C ILE A 193 -1.62 -10.98 -6.55
N VAL A 194 -2.05 -12.04 -7.21
CA VAL A 194 -1.82 -12.23 -8.65
C VAL A 194 -2.44 -11.09 -9.45
N LEU A 195 -3.70 -10.72 -9.20
CA LEU A 195 -4.36 -9.58 -9.85
C LEU A 195 -3.63 -8.26 -9.62
N SER A 196 -3.09 -8.05 -8.42
CA SER A 196 -2.29 -6.86 -8.08
C SER A 196 -0.95 -6.82 -8.81
N PHE A 197 -0.34 -7.98 -9.12
CA PHE A 197 0.91 -8.08 -9.87
C PHE A 197 0.73 -8.19 -11.40
N VAL A 198 -0.46 -8.57 -11.89
CA VAL A 198 -0.77 -8.70 -13.33
C VAL A 198 -0.49 -7.41 -14.12
N PRO A 199 -0.91 -6.20 -13.68
CA PRO A 199 -0.61 -4.96 -14.40
C PRO A 199 0.89 -4.72 -14.52
N ALA A 200 1.65 -4.95 -13.45
CA ALA A 200 3.10 -4.78 -13.42
C ALA A 200 3.80 -5.78 -14.35
N GLY A 201 3.33 -7.03 -14.41
CA GLY A 201 3.83 -8.06 -15.33
C GLY A 201 3.52 -7.74 -16.79
N LEU A 202 2.31 -7.27 -17.09
CA LEU A 202 1.91 -6.86 -18.45
C LEU A 202 2.71 -5.65 -18.94
N GLU A 203 2.98 -4.69 -18.07
CA GLU A 203 3.78 -3.50 -18.39
C GLU A 203 5.25 -3.85 -18.62
N TYR A 204 5.81 -4.78 -17.82
CA TYR A 204 7.15 -5.35 -18.04
C TYR A 204 7.27 -6.07 -19.39
N LEU A 205 6.26 -6.87 -19.75
CA LEU A 205 6.21 -7.57 -21.04
C LEU A 205 6.06 -6.61 -22.23
N ARG A 206 5.29 -5.52 -22.07
CA ARG A 206 5.18 -4.47 -23.09
C ARG A 206 6.48 -3.70 -23.28
N HIS A 207 7.20 -3.39 -22.20
CA HIS A 207 8.52 -2.73 -22.30
C HIS A 207 9.60 -3.62 -22.91
N ARG A 208 9.60 -4.94 -22.66
CA ARG A 208 10.49 -5.87 -23.38
C ARG A 208 10.20 -5.94 -24.88
N ARG A 209 8.93 -5.84 -25.28
CA ARG A 209 8.55 -5.81 -26.71
C ARG A 209 8.89 -4.49 -27.39
N ALA A 210 8.81 -3.37 -26.69
CA ALA A 210 9.14 -2.05 -27.22
C ALA A 210 10.67 -1.79 -27.34
N GLY A 211 11.50 -2.52 -26.58
CA GLY A 211 12.97 -2.45 -26.70
C GLY A 211 13.57 -3.40 -27.76
N SER A 212 12.75 -4.10 -28.54
CA SER A 212 13.19 -5.04 -29.60
C SER A 212 12.70 -4.63 -30.99
N ALA A 213 12.30 -3.37 -31.18
CA ALA A 213 11.88 -2.79 -32.47
C ALA A 213 12.81 -1.65 -32.86
#